data_AF-A0A257EGP8-F1
#
_entry.id   AF-A0A257EGP8-F1
#
_cell.length_a   1.000
_cell.length_b   1.000
_cell.length_c   1.000
_cell.angle_alpha   90.00
_cell.angle_beta   90.00
_cell.angle_gamma   90.00
#
_symmetry.space_group_name_H-M   'P 1'
#
loop_
_entity.id
_entity.type
_entity.pdbx_description
1 polymer ?
#
loop_
_entity_poly.entity_id
_entity_poly.type
_entity_poly.pdbx_seq_one_letter_code
_entity_poly.pdbx_strand_id
1 'polypeptide(L)'
;MQALVSTPTVKVIGANGQISLGKQYAGRQVLVEEQESGVWLIRTATVIPDNERWLHETQAASDLAQALAWSAKHPASDSQTNSLLATATQGK
;
A
#
# COMPACT_ATOMS: atom_id res chain seq x y z
N MET A 1 16.30 -3.89 -14.53
CA MET A 1 16.27 -3.84 -13.05
C MET A 1 17.70 -4.00 -12.55
N GLN A 2 18.32 -2.94 -12.05
CA GLN A 2 19.69 -3.03 -11.54
C GLN A 2 19.66 -3.73 -10.18
N ALA A 3 20.39 -4.83 -10.05
CA ALA A 3 20.62 -5.47 -8.77
C ALA A 3 21.48 -4.52 -7.93
N LEU A 4 20.93 -4.00 -6.83
CA LEU A 4 21.72 -3.34 -5.80
C LEU A 4 22.54 -4.42 -5.11
N VAL A 5 23.76 -4.65 -5.58
CA VAL A 5 24.69 -5.57 -4.93
C VAL A 5 25.34 -4.81 -3.78
N SER A 6 24.64 -4.74 -2.65
CA SER A 6 25.24 -4.24 -1.42
C SER A 6 26.24 -5.26 -0.88
N THR A 7 27.45 -4.82 -0.56
CA THR A 7 28.46 -5.66 0.10
C THR A 7 27.90 -6.23 1.40
N PRO A 8 28.08 -7.54 1.67
CA PRO A 8 27.64 -8.13 2.93
C PRO A 8 28.33 -7.45 4.12
N THR A 9 27.56 -7.17 5.17
CA THR A 9 28.07 -6.58 6.42
C THR A 9 27.84 -7.53 7.57
N VAL A 10 28.86 -7.74 8.40
CA VAL A 10 28.75 -8.56 9.60
C VAL A 10 28.08 -7.74 10.70
N LYS A 11 27.03 -8.30 11.32
CA LYS A 11 26.34 -7.71 12.46
C LYS A 11 26.20 -8.75 13.56
N VAL A 12 26.15 -8.27 14.80
CA VAL A 12 25.98 -9.11 15.99
C VAL A 12 24.51 -9.07 16.41
N ILE A 13 23.95 -10.23 16.74
CA ILE A 13 22.65 -10.35 17.40
C ILE A 13 22.84 -9.99 18.87
N GLY A 14 22.13 -8.98 19.35
CA GLY A 14 22.16 -8.58 20.76
C GLY A 14 21.62 -9.67 21.68
N ALA A 15 21.90 -9.57 22.99
CA ALA A 15 21.46 -10.54 23.99
C ALA A 15 19.93 -10.73 24.07
N ASN A 16 19.15 -9.77 23.56
CA ASN A 16 17.70 -9.80 23.47
C ASN A 16 17.18 -10.25 22.08
N GLY A 17 18.04 -10.80 21.21
CA GLY A 17 17.67 -11.27 19.87
C GLY A 17 17.56 -10.18 18.80
N GLN A 18 17.96 -8.94 19.08
CA GLN A 18 17.83 -7.83 18.12
C GLN A 18 19.01 -7.73 17.15
N ILE A 19 18.70 -7.44 15.87
CA ILE A 19 19.69 -7.09 14.83
C ILE A 19 19.43 -5.67 14.37
N SER A 20 20.44 -4.79 14.51
CA SER A 20 20.32 -3.40 14.07
C SER A 20 20.62 -3.25 12.58
N LEU A 21 19.61 -3.13 11.71
CA LEU A 21 19.81 -3.00 10.25
C LEU A 21 20.25 -1.59 9.81
N GLY A 22 19.93 -0.56 10.60
CA GLY A 22 20.29 0.84 10.34
C GLY A 22 19.07 1.76 10.41
N LYS A 23 19.29 3.05 10.72
CA LYS A 23 18.22 4.03 10.97
C LYS A 23 17.33 4.27 9.74
N GLN A 24 17.85 4.10 8.52
CA GLN A 24 17.08 4.21 7.28
C GLN A 24 15.94 3.18 7.16
N TYR A 25 15.95 2.12 7.97
CA TYR A 25 14.91 1.09 8.00
C TYR A 25 14.01 1.17 9.24
N ALA A 26 14.17 2.19 10.09
CA ALA A 26 13.38 2.35 11.29
C ALA A 26 11.87 2.46 10.97
N GLY A 27 11.03 1.80 11.76
CA GLY A 27 9.57 1.82 11.61
C GLY A 27 9.02 0.97 10.47
N ARG A 28 9.87 0.38 9.61
CA ARG A 28 9.40 -0.52 8.55
C ARG A 28 9.04 -1.90 9.13
N GLN A 29 7.92 -2.43 8.68
CA GLN A 29 7.56 -3.82 8.92
C GLN A 29 8.40 -4.73 8.02
N VAL A 30 8.88 -5.83 8.59
CA VAL A 30 9.68 -6.81 7.88
C VAL A 30 9.15 -8.21 8.14
N LEU A 31 9.15 -9.03 7.10
CA LEU A 31 8.99 -10.47 7.19
C LEU A 31 10.36 -11.08 7.46
N VAL A 32 10.42 -12.00 8.43
CA VAL A 32 11.63 -12.75 8.81
C VAL A 32 11.32 -14.22 8.64
N GLU A 33 12.03 -14.90 7.76
CA GLU A 33 11.88 -16.34 7.51
C GLU A 33 13.22 -17.04 7.63
N GLU A 34 13.22 -18.22 8.24
CA GLU A 34 14.32 -19.17 8.15
C GLU A 34 14.11 -20.04 6.90
N GLN A 35 14.97 -19.88 5.89
CA GLN A 35 14.90 -20.66 4.65
C GLN A 35 15.52 -22.05 4.86
N GLU A 36 16.61 -22.09 5.62
CA GLU A 36 17.38 -23.27 5.99
C GLU A 36 18.00 -23.03 7.37
N SER A 37 18.50 -24.09 8.01
CA SER A 37 19.16 -23.97 9.33
C SER A 37 20.27 -22.92 9.31
N GLY A 38 20.07 -21.81 10.04
CA GLY A 38 21.03 -20.72 10.13
C GLY A 38 21.02 -19.73 8.95
N VAL A 39 20.08 -19.87 8.01
CA VAL A 39 19.89 -18.96 6.88
C VAL A 39 18.56 -18.23 7.03
N TRP A 40 18.64 -16.94 7.35
CA TRP A 40 17.46 -16.07 7.47
C TRP A 40 17.35 -15.11 6.28
N LEU A 41 16.13 -14.91 5.83
CA LEU A 41 15.77 -13.90 4.84
C LEU A 41 14.86 -12.86 5.49
N ILE A 42 15.30 -11.61 5.45
CA ILE A 42 14.54 -10.45 5.94
C ILE A 42 14.09 -9.62 4.75
N ARG A 43 12.78 -9.42 4.60
CA ARG A 43 12.18 -8.64 3.50
C ARG A 43 11.27 -7.56 4.06
N THR A 44 11.31 -6.35 3.49
CA THR A 44 10.31 -5.33 3.84
C THR A 44 8.95 -5.76 3.33
N ALA A 45 7.92 -5.60 4.17
CA ALA A 45 6.54 -5.92 3.82
C ALA A 45 5.63 -4.71 4.06
N THR A 46 4.57 -4.63 3.27
CA THR A 46 3.45 -3.71 3.50
C THR A 46 2.29 -4.53 4.02
N VAL A 47 1.80 -4.20 5.23
CA VAL A 47 0.59 -4.83 5.78
C VAL A 47 -0.63 -4.05 5.31
N ILE A 48 -1.61 -4.76 4.76
CA ILE A 48 -2.90 -4.23 4.34
C ILE A 48 -3.97 -4.90 5.23
N PRO A 49 -4.82 -4.12 5.92
CA PRO A 49 -5.96 -4.65 6.66
C PRO A 49 -6.88 -5.51 5.78
N ASP A 50 -7.47 -6.57 6.35
CA ASP A 50 -8.29 -7.51 5.58
C ASP A 50 -9.48 -6.84 4.89
N ASN A 51 -10.12 -5.86 5.55
CA ASN A 51 -11.23 -5.08 4.99
C ASN A 51 -10.82 -4.10 3.88
N GLU A 52 -9.52 -3.88 3.67
CA GLU A 52 -8.97 -3.00 2.63
C GLU A 52 -8.28 -3.80 1.51
N ARG A 53 -7.98 -5.08 1.75
CA ARG A 53 -7.29 -5.96 0.80
C ARG A 53 -7.98 -6.04 -0.57
N TRP A 54 -9.30 -5.95 -0.60
CA TRP A 54 -10.09 -6.01 -1.84
C TRP A 54 -9.69 -4.92 -2.86
N LEU A 55 -9.22 -3.75 -2.41
CA LEU A 55 -8.75 -2.66 -3.29
C LEU A 55 -7.53 -3.06 -4.13
N HIS A 56 -6.80 -4.08 -3.70
CA HIS A 56 -5.62 -4.59 -4.39
C HIS A 56 -5.95 -5.74 -5.35
N GLU A 57 -7.19 -6.22 -5.41
CA GLU A 57 -7.62 -7.17 -6.43
C GLU A 57 -7.62 -6.52 -7.81
N THR A 58 -7.25 -7.28 -8.84
CA THR A 58 -7.01 -6.75 -10.20
C THR A 58 -8.19 -5.95 -10.74
N GLN A 59 -9.42 -6.45 -10.55
CA GLN A 59 -10.63 -5.80 -11.04
C GLN A 59 -10.91 -4.49 -10.28
N ALA A 60 -10.97 -4.55 -8.95
CA ALA A 60 -11.23 -3.39 -8.11
C ALA A 60 -10.20 -2.28 -8.30
N ALA A 61 -8.92 -2.62 -8.40
CA ALA A 61 -7.85 -1.67 -8.66
C ALA A 61 -8.00 -0.99 -10.03
N SER A 62 -8.36 -1.74 -11.08
CA SER A 62 -8.61 -1.20 -12.42
C SER A 62 -9.82 -0.27 -12.44
N ASP A 63 -10.94 -0.69 -11.84
CA ASP A 63 -12.17 0.10 -11.81
C ASP A 63 -11.96 1.40 -11.04
N LEU A 64 -11.26 1.35 -9.91
CA LEU A 64 -10.90 2.54 -9.14
C LEU A 64 -9.99 3.48 -9.96
N ALA A 65 -8.98 2.95 -10.65
CA ALA A 65 -8.10 3.77 -11.49
C ALA A 65 -8.86 4.47 -12.62
N GLN A 66 -9.82 3.77 -13.25
CA GLN A 66 -10.69 4.35 -14.28
C GLN A 66 -11.61 5.43 -13.71
N ALA A 67 -12.24 5.18 -12.55
CA ALA A 67 -13.10 6.16 -11.88
C ALA A 67 -12.33 7.43 -11.50
N LEU A 68 -11.11 7.29 -10.98
CA LEU A 68 -10.23 8.42 -10.66
C LEU A 68 -9.82 9.20 -11.93
N ALA A 69 -9.47 8.50 -13.01
CA ALA A 69 -9.13 9.14 -14.28
C ALA A 69 -10.31 9.88 -14.91
N TRP A 70 -11.53 9.35 -14.75
CA TRP A 70 -12.75 10.03 -15.18
C TRP A 70 -13.01 11.27 -14.31
N SER A 71 -12.96 11.15 -12.99
CA SER A 71 -13.21 12.25 -12.04
C SER A 71 -12.25 13.42 -12.26
N ALA A 72 -10.97 13.15 -12.53
CA ALA A 72 -9.99 14.20 -12.83
C ALA A 72 -10.36 15.05 -14.06
N LYS A 73 -11.12 14.49 -15.01
CA LYS A 73 -11.60 15.19 -16.22
C LYS A 73 -12.99 15.81 -16.06
N HIS A 74 -13.71 15.45 -15.00
CA HIS A 74 -15.07 15.88 -14.72
C HIS A 74 -15.14 16.47 -13.30
N PRO A 75 -14.54 17.65 -13.07
CA PRO A 75 -14.59 18.30 -11.77
C PRO A 75 -16.04 18.55 -11.37
N ALA A 76 -16.34 18.34 -10.08
CA ALA A 76 -17.65 18.62 -9.54
C ALA A 76 -18.02 20.10 -9.77
N SER A 77 -19.26 20.35 -10.15
CA SER A 77 -19.78 21.68 -10.41
C SER A 77 -21.21 21.78 -9.92
N ASP A 78 -21.52 22.87 -9.22
CA ASP A 78 -22.85 23.12 -8.67
C ASP A 78 -23.82 23.73 -9.70
N SER A 79 -23.37 23.91 -10.95
CA SER A 79 -24.15 24.59 -12.00
C SER A 79 -25.51 23.94 -12.27
N GLN A 80 -25.64 22.64 -12.00
CA GLN A 80 -26.87 21.87 -12.21
C GLN A 80 -27.59 21.50 -10.91
N THR A 81 -27.06 21.87 -9.75
CA THR A 81 -27.56 21.43 -8.43
C THR A 81 -29.02 21.82 -8.19
N ASN A 82 -29.41 23.06 -8.48
CA ASN A 82 -30.80 23.52 -8.29
C ASN A 82 -31.79 22.77 -9.19
N SER A 83 -31.41 22.52 -10.44
CA SER A 83 -32.26 21.78 -11.39
C SER A 83 -32.44 20.33 -10.97
N LEU A 84 -31.39 19.68 -10.46
CA LEU A 84 -31.44 18.30 -9.96
C LEU A 84 -32.28 18.17 -8.67
N LEU A 85 -32.18 19.14 -7.76
CA LEU A 85 -33.00 19.16 -6.54
C LEU A 85 -34.49 19.36 -6.85
N ALA A 86 -34.81 20.20 -7.85
CA ALA A 86 -36.18 20.41 -8.31
C ALA A 86 -36.79 19.14 -8.94
N THR A 87 -36.03 18.36 -9.71
CA THR A 87 -36.53 17.10 -10.29
C THR A 87 -36.67 16.00 -9.24
N ALA A 88 -35.74 15.89 -8.29
CA ALA A 88 -35.81 14.91 -7.20
C ALA A 88 -37.00 15.13 -6.26
N THR A 89 -37.48 16.37 -6.13
CA THR A 89 -38.63 16.73 -5.29
C THR A 89 -39.99 16.58 -5.99
N GLN A 90 -40.03 16.55 -7.33
CA GLN A 90 -41.25 16.36 -8.12
C GLN A 90 -41.68 14.89 -8.30
N GLY A 91 -40.85 13.92 -7.87
CA GLY A 91 -41.15 12.48 -7.91
C GLY A 91 -41.90 11.93 -6.68
N LYS A 92 -42.55 12.79 -5.87
CA LYS A 92 -43.38 12.41 -4.73
C LYS A 92 -44.82 12.86 -4.89
#